data_AF-A0A2H6N5M7-F1
#
_entry.id   AF-A0A2H6N5M7-F1
#
_cell.length_a   1.000
_cell.length_b   1.000
_cell.length_c   1.000
_cell.angle_alpha   90.00
_cell.angle_beta   90.00
_cell.angle_gamma   90.00
#
_symmetry.space_group_name_H-M   'P 1'
#
loop_
_entity.id
_entity.type
_entity.pdbx_description
1 polymer ?
#
loop_
_entity_poly.entity_id
_entity_poly.type
_entity_poly.pdbx_seq_one_letter_code
_entity_poly.pdbx_strand_id
1 'polypeptide(L)'
;WNRAQKAGIKLVSVLWVEKCREVGMHIDESLYPAINTNEGLPQFIKKHKCMQPKELFEKTPEKDPRLQKRMETMVKELEMQRAATETDMPVLLFEDDGSLVYSPTNKIKYQRSVMERRIKEMKEKRENVSPTGMMINVAFHL
;
A
#
# COMPACT_ATOMS: atom_id res chain seq x y z
N TRP A 1 6.08 19.26 43.34
CA TRP A 1 4.64 19.19 43.62
C TRP A 1 4.15 17.76 43.78
N ASN A 2 3.92 17.00 42.71
CA ASN A 2 3.27 15.67 42.74
C ASN A 2 3.94 14.65 43.67
N ARG A 3 5.28 14.66 43.77
CA ARG A 3 6.02 13.77 44.70
C ARG A 3 5.74 14.09 46.17
N ALA A 4 5.67 15.39 46.50
CA ALA A 4 5.40 15.85 47.86
C ALA A 4 3.96 15.52 48.28
N GLN A 5 2.97 15.74 47.40
CA GLN A 5 1.58 15.34 47.64
C GLN A 5 1.46 13.82 47.85
N LYS A 6 2.10 13.00 47.01
CA LYS A 6 2.09 11.53 47.14
C LYS A 6 2.74 11.04 48.44
N ALA A 7 3.74 11.76 48.93
CA ALA A 7 4.41 11.46 50.19
C ALA A 7 3.68 12.02 51.42
N GLY A 8 2.53 12.68 51.25
CA GLY A 8 1.79 13.33 52.34
C GLY A 8 2.52 14.52 52.97
N ILE A 9 3.50 15.10 52.27
CA ILE A 9 4.26 16.25 52.75
C ILE A 9 3.41 17.51 52.56
N LYS A 10 3.29 18.31 53.62
CA LYS A 10 2.58 19.59 53.61
C LYS A 10 3.31 20.58 52.70
N LEU A 11 2.58 21.16 51.74
CA LEU A 11 3.10 22.14 50.79
C LEU A 11 2.74 23.55 51.27
N VAL A 12 3.77 24.32 51.65
CA VAL A 12 3.62 25.67 52.19
C VAL A 12 4.24 26.72 51.27
N SER A 13 3.67 27.93 51.31
CA SER A 13 4.24 29.11 50.66
C SER A 13 5.49 29.59 51.40
N VAL A 14 6.33 30.38 50.72
CA VAL A 14 7.57 30.94 51.29
C VAL A 14 7.30 31.80 52.53
N LEU A 15 6.15 32.46 52.57
CA LEU A 15 5.70 33.31 53.69
C LEU A 15 5.61 32.55 55.03
N TRP A 16 5.35 31.24 54.99
CA TRP A 16 5.31 30.41 56.19
C TRP A 16 6.67 30.39 56.92
N VAL A 17 7.77 30.32 56.16
CA VAL A 17 9.13 30.26 56.70
C VAL A 17 9.49 31.59 57.37
N GLU A 18 9.15 32.70 56.71
CA GLU A 18 9.36 34.05 57.26
C GLU A 18 8.59 34.21 58.58
N LYS A 19 7.35 33.72 58.63
CA LYS A 19 6.52 33.87 59.81
C LYS A 19 6.95 32.98 60.97
N CYS A 20 7.38 31.74 60.70
CA CYS A 20 8.03 30.89 61.71
C CYS A 20 9.28 31.55 62.30
N ARG A 21 10.07 32.25 61.46
CA ARG A 21 11.27 32.98 61.91
C ARG A 21 10.92 34.20 62.78
N GLU A 22 9.87 34.94 62.45
CA GLU A 22 9.44 36.13 63.21
C GLU A 22 8.83 35.79 64.57
N VAL A 23 7.95 34.79 64.61
CA VAL A 23 7.26 34.39 65.85
C VAL A 23 8.16 33.48 66.71
N GLY A 24 9.19 32.88 66.12
CA GLY A 24 10.11 31.98 66.82
C GLY A 24 9.46 30.65 67.23
N MET A 25 8.32 30.31 66.63
CA MET A 25 7.57 29.08 66.91
C MET A 25 7.03 28.47 65.63
N HIS A 26 6.68 27.18 65.71
CA HIS A 26 6.07 26.46 64.61
C HIS A 26 4.63 26.95 64.40
N ILE A 27 4.36 27.52 63.24
CA ILE A 27 3.03 28.01 62.84
C ILE A 27 2.34 26.94 61.99
N ASP A 28 1.01 26.82 62.10
CA ASP A 28 0.26 25.86 61.30
C ASP A 28 0.44 26.10 59.79
N GLU A 29 0.77 25.04 59.07
CA GLU A 29 1.07 25.03 57.65
C GLU A 29 -0.18 25.30 56.79
N SER A 30 -1.37 24.99 57.32
CA SER A 30 -2.65 25.17 56.63
C SER A 30 -2.99 26.63 56.36
N LEU A 31 -2.40 27.55 57.13
CA LEU A 31 -2.58 29.00 56.97
C LEU A 31 -1.81 29.56 55.76
N TYR A 32 -0.84 28.81 55.25
CA TYR A 32 0.07 29.27 54.19
C TYR A 32 0.17 28.23 53.07
N PRO A 33 -0.94 27.84 52.42
CA PRO A 33 -0.90 26.84 51.37
C PRO A 33 -0.04 27.32 50.19
N ALA A 34 0.78 26.42 49.64
CA ALA A 34 1.43 26.71 48.37
C ALA A 34 0.39 26.70 47.24
N ILE A 35 0.55 27.58 46.24
CA ILE A 35 -0.28 27.62 45.02
C ILE A 35 0.54 27.08 43.85
N ASN A 36 0.01 26.10 43.12
CA ASN A 36 0.64 25.60 41.90
C ASN A 36 -0.14 26.06 40.66
N THR A 37 0.48 26.94 39.88
CA THR A 37 -0.08 27.47 38.64
C THR A 37 -0.20 26.43 37.52
N ASN A 38 0.41 25.25 37.68
CA ASN A 38 0.44 24.20 36.66
C ASN A 38 -0.67 23.14 36.81
N GLU A 39 -1.59 23.27 37.78
CA GLU A 39 -2.62 22.24 38.05
C GLU A 39 -3.65 22.06 36.92
N GLY A 40 -3.74 23.00 35.97
CA GLY A 40 -4.60 22.91 34.79
C GLY A 40 -3.86 22.77 33.46
N LEU A 41 -2.53 22.77 33.45
CA LEU A 41 -1.79 22.60 32.21
C LEU A 41 -1.73 21.11 31.86
N PRO A 42 -2.08 20.73 30.61
CA PRO A 42 -1.87 19.38 30.15
C PRO A 42 -0.41 19.01 30.39
N GLN A 43 -0.17 18.08 31.31
CA GLN A 43 1.15 17.46 31.41
C GLN A 43 1.37 16.85 30.04
N PHE A 44 2.23 17.47 29.22
CA PHE A 44 2.64 16.94 27.93
C PHE A 44 3.46 15.68 28.18
N ILE A 45 2.76 14.61 28.56
CA ILE A 45 3.26 13.25 28.45
C ILE A 45 3.51 13.12 26.96
N LYS A 46 4.78 13.22 26.56
CA LYS A 46 5.22 12.92 25.21
C LYS A 46 4.86 11.47 24.96
N LYS A 47 3.63 11.22 24.50
CA LYS A 47 3.23 9.89 24.03
C LYS A 47 4.20 9.58 22.90
N HIS A 48 5.02 8.57 23.11
CA HIS A 48 5.84 8.03 22.04
C HIS A 48 4.85 7.60 20.95
N LYS A 49 4.88 8.29 19.80
CA LYS A 49 4.03 8.00 18.63
C LYS A 49 4.52 6.72 17.93
N CYS A 50 4.89 5.71 18.69
CA CYS A 50 5.55 4.53 18.14
C CYS A 50 4.56 3.57 17.50
N MET A 51 3.30 3.51 17.95
CA MET A 51 2.35 2.47 17.49
C MET A 51 0.93 2.94 17.16
N GLN A 52 0.57 4.21 17.38
CA GLN A 52 -0.75 4.67 16.95
C GLN A 52 -0.67 5.16 15.52
N PRO A 53 -1.44 4.57 14.57
CA PRO A 53 -1.63 5.16 13.27
C PRO A 53 -2.11 6.58 13.50
N LYS A 54 -1.27 7.54 13.11
CA LYS A 54 -1.65 8.96 13.11
C LYS A 54 -2.90 9.01 12.25
N GLU A 55 -4.03 9.46 12.81
CA GLU A 55 -5.30 9.46 12.10
C GLU A 55 -5.07 9.90 10.66
N LEU A 56 -5.51 9.04 9.75
CA LEU A 56 -5.38 9.22 8.31
C LEU A 56 -6.27 10.39 7.95
N PHE A 57 -5.82 11.62 8.25
CA PHE A 57 -6.26 12.77 7.51
C PHE A 57 -6.01 12.40 6.07
N GLU A 58 -7.08 12.33 5.26
CA GLU A 58 -7.00 12.23 3.82
C GLU A 58 -6.11 13.38 3.36
N LYS A 59 -4.80 13.10 3.28
CA LYS A 59 -3.88 13.98 2.61
C LYS A 59 -4.23 13.78 1.15
N THR A 60 -5.14 14.62 0.66
CA THR A 60 -5.33 14.77 -0.77
C THR A 60 -3.94 14.91 -1.40
N PRO A 61 -3.63 14.15 -2.49
CA PRO A 61 -2.30 14.11 -3.11
C PRO A 61 -1.72 15.51 -3.39
N GLU A 62 -2.59 16.50 -3.55
CA GLU A 62 -2.31 17.92 -3.75
C GLU A 62 -1.47 18.56 -2.61
N LYS A 63 -1.56 18.06 -1.37
CA LYS A 63 -0.89 18.66 -0.20
C LYS A 63 0.45 18.04 0.18
N ASP A 64 0.87 16.93 -0.44
CA ASP A 64 2.13 16.25 -0.09
C ASP A 64 2.96 15.93 -1.35
N PRO A 65 3.94 16.79 -1.73
CA PRO A 65 4.70 16.63 -2.97
C PRO A 65 5.51 15.33 -3.01
N ARG A 66 5.82 14.73 -1.86
CA ARG A 66 6.50 13.42 -1.79
C ARG A 66 5.56 12.28 -2.17
N LEU A 67 4.29 12.36 -1.74
CA LEU A 67 3.28 11.36 -2.07
C LEU A 67 2.91 11.42 -3.55
N GLN A 68 2.72 12.64 -4.08
CA GLN A 68 2.47 12.86 -5.50
C GLN A 68 3.57 12.26 -6.37
N LYS A 69 4.85 12.56 -6.09
CA LYS A 69 5.98 12.01 -6.83
C LYS A 69 6.02 10.47 -6.80
N ARG A 70 5.63 9.84 -5.69
CA ARG A 70 5.56 8.38 -5.58
C ARG A 70 4.47 7.80 -6.47
N MET A 71 3.29 8.41 -6.49
CA MET A 71 2.19 8.00 -7.38
C MET A 71 2.59 8.15 -8.85
N GLU A 72 3.18 9.29 -9.23
CA GLU A 72 3.68 9.52 -10.59
C GLU A 72 4.75 8.49 -11.01
N THR A 73 5.61 8.07 -10.07
CA THR A 73 6.62 7.04 -10.33
C THR A 73 5.97 5.68 -10.60
N MET A 74 4.98 5.29 -9.80
CA MET A 74 4.24 4.04 -10.00
C MET A 74 3.48 4.03 -11.32
N VAL A 75 2.86 5.16 -11.71
CA VAL A 75 2.16 5.28 -13.00
C VAL A 75 3.14 5.09 -14.15
N LYS A 76 4.31 5.75 -14.13
CA LYS A 76 5.34 5.59 -15.17
C LYS A 76 5.88 4.16 -15.26
N GLU A 77 6.07 3.50 -14.12
CA GLU A 77 6.49 2.10 -14.10
C GLU A 77 5.43 1.18 -14.73
N LEU A 78 4.15 1.39 -14.40
CA LEU A 78 3.05 0.64 -15.00
C LEU A 78 2.93 0.89 -16.52
N GLU A 79 3.11 2.13 -16.97
CA GLU A 79 3.12 2.47 -18.40
C GLU A 79 4.28 1.79 -19.13
N MET A 80 5.48 1.77 -18.52
CA MET A 80 6.65 1.10 -19.09
C MET A 80 6.46 -0.43 -19.14
N GLN A 81 5.88 -1.02 -18.09
CA GLN A 81 5.51 -2.43 -18.09
C GLN A 81 4.47 -2.73 -19.17
N ARG A 82 3.44 -1.89 -19.33
CA ARG A 82 2.41 -2.04 -20.36
C ARG A 82 3.01 -1.96 -21.77
N ALA A 83 3.88 -0.98 -22.02
CA ALA A 83 4.55 -0.83 -23.31
C ALA A 83 5.50 -2.00 -23.62
N ALA A 84 6.18 -2.55 -22.61
CA ALA A 84 7.06 -3.72 -22.77
C ALA A 84 6.29 -5.03 -22.98
N THR A 85 5.03 -5.10 -22.57
CA THR A 85 4.23 -6.34 -22.51
C THR A 85 3.09 -6.43 -23.52
N GLU A 86 2.93 -5.40 -24.36
CA GLU A 86 1.83 -5.24 -25.33
C GLU A 86 1.65 -6.43 -26.29
N THR A 87 2.68 -7.26 -26.49
CA THR A 87 2.63 -8.39 -27.43
C THR A 87 2.49 -9.77 -26.78
N ASP A 88 2.79 -9.93 -25.49
CA ASP A 88 3.04 -11.27 -24.92
C ASP A 88 2.68 -11.42 -23.42
N MET A 89 1.70 -10.68 -22.87
CA MET A 89 1.20 -10.93 -21.51
C MET A 89 -0.27 -11.38 -21.51
N PRO A 90 -0.63 -12.37 -20.66
CA PRO A 90 -2.02 -12.69 -20.43
C PRO A 90 -2.69 -11.49 -19.74
N VAL A 91 -3.78 -10.99 -20.34
CA VAL A 91 -4.44 -9.79 -19.85
C VAL A 91 -5.36 -10.19 -18.69
N LEU A 92 -5.07 -9.64 -17.52
CA LEU A 92 -5.98 -9.61 -16.38
C LEU A 92 -6.82 -8.33 -16.51
N LEU A 93 -8.08 -8.48 -16.90
CA LEU A 93 -9.04 -7.39 -17.03
C LEU A 93 -9.90 -7.35 -15.76
N PHE A 94 -10.07 -6.17 -15.18
CA PHE A 94 -11.03 -5.94 -14.12
C PHE A 94 -12.26 -5.27 -14.73
N GLU A 95 -13.43 -5.85 -14.50
CA GLU A 95 -14.71 -5.27 -14.89
C GLU A 95 -15.18 -4.28 -13.82
N ASP A 96 -16.13 -3.40 -14.17
CA ASP A 96 -16.63 -2.35 -13.28
C ASP A 96 -17.36 -2.89 -12.02
N ASP A 97 -17.77 -4.16 -12.04
CA ASP A 97 -18.34 -4.88 -10.90
C ASP A 97 -17.28 -5.46 -9.94
N GLY A 98 -15.99 -5.25 -10.24
CA GLY A 98 -14.86 -5.75 -9.47
C GLY A 98 -14.50 -7.20 -9.77
N SER A 99 -15.14 -7.84 -10.76
CA SER A 99 -14.78 -9.18 -11.20
C SER A 99 -13.48 -9.18 -12.03
N LEU A 100 -12.66 -10.22 -11.85
CA LEU A 100 -11.39 -10.38 -12.54
C LEU A 100 -11.52 -11.42 -13.65
N VAL A 101 -11.28 -11.00 -14.89
CA VAL A 101 -11.32 -11.85 -16.09
C VAL A 101 -9.89 -12.10 -16.57
N TYR A 102 -9.55 -13.39 -16.76
CA TYR A 102 -8.24 -13.81 -17.25
C TYR A 102 -8.31 -14.20 -18.74
N SER A 103 -7.55 -13.50 -19.59
CA SER A 103 -7.44 -13.80 -21.02
C SER A 103 -6.00 -14.18 -21.42
N PRO A 104 -5.70 -15.49 -21.55
CA PRO A 104 -4.35 -15.96 -21.86
C PRO A 104 -4.02 -15.89 -23.37
N THR A 105 -3.51 -14.75 -23.83
CA THR A 105 -3.19 -14.48 -25.24
C THR A 105 -2.05 -15.34 -25.81
N ASN A 106 -1.01 -15.67 -25.01
CA ASN A 106 0.18 -16.38 -25.52
C ASN A 106 -0.03 -17.87 -25.80
N LYS A 107 -0.78 -18.57 -24.94
CA LYS A 107 -1.06 -20.00 -25.13
C LYS A 107 -1.84 -20.22 -26.44
N ILE A 108 -2.75 -19.30 -26.74
CA ILE A 108 -3.58 -19.33 -27.95
C ILE A 108 -2.71 -19.08 -29.20
N LYS A 109 -1.76 -18.14 -29.16
CA LYS A 109 -0.86 -17.84 -30.29
C LYS A 109 0.07 -19.01 -30.64
N TYR A 110 0.69 -19.65 -29.64
CA TYR A 110 1.53 -20.83 -29.87
C TYR A 110 0.70 -21.99 -30.46
N GLN A 111 -0.45 -22.31 -29.85
CA GLN A 111 -1.35 -23.35 -30.34
C GLN A 111 -1.84 -23.09 -31.77
N ARG A 112 -2.17 -21.84 -32.11
CA ARG A 112 -2.54 -21.41 -33.46
C ARG A 112 -1.43 -21.69 -34.46
N SER A 113 -0.18 -21.31 -34.15
CA SER A 113 0.96 -21.52 -35.06
C SER A 113 1.26 -23.02 -35.30
N VAL A 114 1.10 -23.85 -34.26
CA VAL A 114 1.26 -25.30 -34.36
C VAL A 114 0.16 -25.91 -35.23
N MET A 115 -1.08 -25.47 -35.05
CA MET A 115 -2.22 -25.94 -35.83
C MET A 115 -2.11 -25.50 -37.30
N GLU A 116 -1.69 -24.26 -37.57
CA GLU A 116 -1.45 -23.75 -38.93
C GLU A 116 -0.38 -24.59 -39.66
N ARG A 117 0.73 -24.93 -38.97
CA ARG A 117 1.79 -25.78 -39.54
C ARG A 117 1.27 -27.19 -39.87
N ARG A 118 0.48 -27.79 -38.96
CA ARG A 118 -0.12 -29.11 -39.15
C ARG A 118 -1.09 -29.14 -40.35
N ILE A 119 -1.94 -28.12 -40.48
CA ILE A 119 -2.87 -28.00 -41.62
C ILE A 119 -2.10 -27.86 -42.93
N LYS A 120 -1.03 -27.05 -42.95
CA LYS A 120 -0.18 -26.87 -44.13
C LYS A 120 0.50 -28.18 -44.55
N GLU A 121 1.07 -28.91 -43.59
CA GLU A 121 1.70 -30.21 -43.84
C GLU A 121 0.69 -31.24 -44.37
N MET A 122 -0.55 -31.25 -43.85
CA MET A 122 -1.61 -32.12 -44.36
C MET A 122 -2.03 -31.76 -45.80
N LYS A 123 -2.06 -30.47 -46.14
CA LYS A 123 -2.35 -30.00 -47.51
C LYS A 123 -1.25 -30.39 -48.48
N GLU A 124 0.01 -30.13 -48.11
CA GLU A 124 1.18 -30.51 -48.91
C GLU A 124 1.27 -32.02 -49.12
N LYS A 125 1.01 -32.82 -48.09
CA LYS A 125 0.92 -34.28 -48.22
C LYS A 125 -0.21 -34.73 -49.14
N ARG A 126 -1.33 -34.00 -49.19
CA ARG A 126 -2.46 -34.29 -50.12
C ARG A 126 -2.16 -33.86 -51.55
N GLU A 127 -1.42 -32.77 -51.74
CA GLU A 127 -0.99 -32.28 -53.06
C GLU A 127 0.13 -33.15 -53.67
N ASN A 128 0.99 -33.73 -52.82
CA ASN A 128 2.07 -34.62 -53.24
C ASN A 128 1.69 -36.10 -53.30
N VAL A 129 0.43 -36.47 -53.02
CA VAL A 129 -0.07 -37.79 -53.42
C VAL A 129 -0.28 -37.76 -54.92
N SER A 130 0.71 -38.26 -55.66
CA SER A 130 0.63 -38.52 -57.09
C SER A 130 -0.75 -39.07 -57.47
N PRO A 131 -1.37 -38.63 -58.58
CA PRO A 131 -2.60 -39.22 -59.09
C PRO A 131 -2.32 -40.62 -59.66
N THR A 132 -2.05 -41.60 -58.81
CA THR A 132 -2.14 -43.03 -59.18
C THR A 132 -3.60 -43.47 -59.41
N GLY A 133 -4.53 -42.51 -59.52
CA GLY A 133 -5.90 -42.70 -60.00
C GLY A 133 -6.06 -42.59 -61.52
N MET A 134 -5.02 -42.27 -62.30
CA MET A 134 -5.12 -42.17 -63.77
C MET A 134 -4.67 -43.42 -64.54
N MET A 135 -4.34 -44.53 -63.86
CA MET A 135 -4.05 -45.80 -64.53
C MET A 135 -5.29 -46.53 -65.09
N ILE A 136 -6.48 -45.91 -65.07
CA ILE A 136 -7.72 -46.58 -65.51
C ILE A 136 -8.21 -46.12 -66.90
N ASN A 137 -7.72 -45.03 -67.50
CA ASN A 137 -8.35 -44.47 -68.73
C ASN A 137 -7.47 -44.31 -69.99
N VAL A 138 -6.24 -44.82 -70.03
CA VAL A 138 -5.40 -44.70 -71.26
C VAL A 138 -5.25 -46.02 -72.03
N ALA A 139 -5.74 -47.15 -71.51
CA ALA A 139 -5.66 -48.45 -72.19
C ALA A 139 -6.83 -48.77 -73.16
N PHE A 140 -7.68 -47.79 -73.51
CA PHE A 140 -8.84 -48.01 -74.41
C PHE A 140 -8.74 -47.31 -75.77
N HIS A 141 -7.59 -46.77 -76.14
CA HIS A 141 -7.40 -46.17 -77.46
C HIS A 141 -6.00 -46.37 -78.06
N LEU A 142 -5.65 -47.63 -78.34
CA LEU A 142 -4.71 -48.02 -79.40
C LEU A 142 -5.14 -49.37 -79.97
#